data_AF-A0A350XCB6-F1
#
_entry.id   AF-A0A350XCB6-F1
#
_cell.length_a   1.000
_cell.length_b   1.000
_cell.length_c   1.000
_cell.angle_alpha   90.00
_cell.angle_beta   90.00
_cell.angle_gamma   90.00
#
_symmetry.space_group_name_H-M   'P 1'
#
loop_
_entity.id
_entity.type
_entity.pdbx_description
1 polymer ?
#
loop_
_entity_poly.entity_id
_entity_poly.type
_entity_poly.pdbx_seq_one_letter_code
_entity_poly.pdbx_strand_id
1 'polypeptide(L)'
;MTLKEQLLQTIETLPDELLAETLKFVQTLQQPIRQTPGICGGAARIRDTRIPVWTIVTYQQQGATDAELLHNYPGLTFDDLQAVRNYYELNREEIDRQIAENE
;
A
#
# COMPACT_ATOMS: atom_id res chain seq x y z
N MET A 1 20.98 -23.85 2.37
CA MET A 1 20.99 -22.38 2.36
C MET A 1 19.58 -21.90 2.12
N THR A 2 19.02 -21.10 3.03
CA THR A 2 17.66 -20.54 2.92
C THR A 2 17.65 -19.29 2.05
N LEU A 3 16.48 -18.89 1.53
CA LEU A 3 16.35 -17.63 0.76
C LEU A 3 16.75 -16.40 1.60
N LYS A 4 16.48 -16.44 2.91
CA LYS A 4 16.89 -15.39 3.85
C LYS A 4 18.41 -15.31 3.97
N GLU A 5 19.10 -16.45 4.06
CA GLU A 5 20.56 -16.50 4.06
C GLU A 5 21.15 -15.99 2.74
N GLN A 6 20.52 -16.31 1.60
CA GLN A 6 20.95 -15.82 0.27
C GLN A 6 20.83 -14.31 0.16
N LEU A 7 19.73 -13.75 0.66
CA LEU A 7 19.51 -12.31 0.67
C LEU A 7 20.56 -11.59 1.56
N LEU A 8 20.83 -12.12 2.75
CA LEU A 8 21.82 -11.54 3.66
C LEU A 8 23.22 -11.52 3.04
N GLN A 9 23.68 -12.66 2.49
CA GLN A 9 24.99 -12.71 1.83
C GLN A 9 25.08 -11.75 0.64
N THR A 10 24.01 -11.62 -0.14
CA THR A 10 23.99 -10.70 -1.29
C THR A 10 24.14 -9.25 -0.83
N ILE A 11 23.39 -8.84 0.19
CA ILE A 11 23.43 -7.49 0.76
C ILE A 11 24.80 -7.19 1.40
N GLU A 12 25.40 -8.17 2.09
CA GLU A 12 26.74 -8.02 2.70
C GLU A 12 27.85 -7.78 1.67
N THR A 13 27.70 -8.34 0.46
CA THR A 13 28.69 -8.18 -0.63
C THR A 13 28.39 -7.03 -1.58
N LEU A 14 27.35 -6.24 -1.31
CA LEU A 14 26.91 -5.16 -2.19
C LEU A 14 27.89 -3.97 -2.14
N PRO A 15 28.30 -3.39 -3.28
CA PRO A 15 29.06 -2.14 -3.29
C PRO A 15 28.34 -1.01 -2.54
N ASP A 16 29.09 -0.21 -1.76
CA ASP A 16 28.55 0.90 -0.95
C ASP A 16 27.71 1.89 -1.77
N GLU A 17 28.08 2.13 -3.02
CA GLU A 17 27.38 2.98 -3.97
C GLU A 17 25.93 2.54 -4.26
N LEU A 18 25.61 1.26 -4.07
CA LEU A 18 24.27 0.68 -4.30
C LEU A 18 23.42 0.56 -3.02
N LEU A 19 23.98 0.87 -1.84
CA LEU A 19 23.29 0.67 -0.56
C LEU A 19 22.05 1.56 -0.44
N ALA A 20 22.14 2.83 -0.86
CA ALA A 20 21.03 3.78 -0.77
C ALA A 20 19.84 3.36 -1.66
N GLU A 21 20.13 2.89 -2.87
CA GLU A 21 19.12 2.45 -3.84
C GLU A 21 18.48 1.14 -3.41
N THR A 22 19.27 0.21 -2.87
CA THR A 22 18.78 -1.05 -2.32
C THR A 22 17.89 -0.81 -1.10
N LEU A 23 18.30 0.06 -0.19
CA LEU A 23 17.47 0.44 0.96
C LEU A 23 16.14 1.04 0.51
N LYS A 24 16.18 1.96 -0.46
CA LYS A 24 14.97 2.55 -1.05
C LYS A 24 14.08 1.49 -1.68
N PHE A 25 14.64 0.55 -2.43
CA PHE A 25 13.89 -0.54 -3.04
C PHE A 25 13.22 -1.42 -1.97
N VAL A 26 13.94 -1.85 -0.94
CA VAL A 26 13.38 -2.65 0.16
C VAL A 26 12.25 -1.88 0.87
N GLN A 27 12.42 -0.59 1.13
CA GLN A 27 11.35 0.26 1.67
C GLN A 27 10.12 0.30 0.77
N THR A 28 10.29 0.37 -0.56
CA THR A 28 9.16 0.33 -1.50
C THR A 28 8.43 -1.02 -1.51
N LEU A 29 9.14 -2.14 -1.30
CA LEU A 29 8.51 -3.46 -1.20
C LEU A 29 7.57 -3.56 0.00
N GLN A 30 7.92 -2.87 1.09
CA GLN A 30 7.17 -2.81 2.34
C GLN A 30 6.06 -1.75 2.33
N GLN A 31 5.91 -0.97 1.26
CA GLN A 31 4.86 0.05 1.22
C GLN A 31 3.47 -0.59 1.24
N PRO A 32 2.62 -0.19 2.20
CA PRO A 32 1.27 -0.72 2.33
C PRO A 32 0.35 -0.26 1.20
N ILE A 33 0.64 0.87 0.54
CA ILE A 33 -0.09 1.37 -0.62
C ILE A 33 0.78 1.27 -1.86
N ARG A 34 0.24 0.72 -2.95
CA ARG A 34 0.92 0.55 -4.24
C ARG A 34 0.11 1.18 -5.36
N GLN A 35 0.78 1.88 -6.27
CA GLN A 35 0.24 2.29 -7.57
C GLN A 35 0.96 1.48 -8.65
N THR A 36 0.21 0.77 -9.48
CA THR A 36 0.81 -0.05 -10.55
C THR A 36 -0.03 0.11 -11.81
N PRO A 37 0.55 0.59 -12.93
CA PRO A 37 -0.18 0.69 -14.19
C PRO A 37 -0.85 -0.63 -14.57
N GLY A 38 -2.12 -0.57 -14.99
CA GLY A 38 -2.90 -1.74 -15.39
C GLY A 38 -3.55 -2.54 -14.24
N ILE A 39 -3.29 -2.21 -12.98
CA ILE A 39 -4.00 -2.79 -11.81
C ILE A 39 -4.89 -1.73 -11.19
N CYS A 40 -6.18 -2.04 -10.98
CA CYS A 40 -7.18 -1.08 -10.49
C CYS A 40 -7.21 0.22 -11.32
N GLY A 41 -7.02 0.11 -12.64
CA GLY A 41 -6.96 1.30 -13.53
C GLY A 41 -5.75 2.21 -13.28
N GLY A 42 -4.75 1.77 -12.52
CA GLY A 42 -3.63 2.60 -12.08
C GLY A 42 -3.86 3.31 -10.74
N ALA A 43 -5.04 3.18 -10.13
CA ALA A 43 -5.35 3.77 -8.84
C ALA A 43 -4.45 3.21 -7.72
N ALA A 44 -4.24 4.03 -6.68
CA ALA A 44 -3.60 3.59 -5.45
C ALA A 44 -4.42 2.47 -4.81
N ARG A 45 -3.76 1.39 -4.38
CA ARG A 45 -4.42 0.22 -3.77
C ARG A 45 -3.63 -0.28 -2.57
N ILE A 46 -4.31 -0.99 -1.68
CA ILE A 46 -3.65 -1.70 -0.58
C ILE A 46 -2.81 -2.86 -1.13
N ARG A 47 -1.59 -3.02 -0.63
CA ARG A 47 -0.62 -4.03 -1.08
C ARG A 47 -1.25 -5.42 -1.12
N ASP A 48 -0.90 -6.17 -2.15
CA ASP A 48 -1.31 -7.57 -2.34
C ASP A 48 -2.84 -7.78 -2.44
N THR A 49 -3.60 -6.69 -2.67
CA THR A 49 -5.03 -6.72 -2.94
C THR A 49 -5.37 -6.05 -4.27
N ARG A 50 -6.65 -6.17 -4.67
CA ARG A 50 -7.27 -5.30 -5.68
C ARG A 50 -8.29 -4.35 -5.04
N ILE A 51 -8.00 -3.87 -3.84
CA ILE A 51 -8.84 -2.92 -3.09
C ILE A 51 -8.22 -1.53 -3.23
N PRO A 52 -8.82 -0.64 -4.05
CA PRO A 52 -8.35 0.73 -4.17
C PRO A 52 -8.46 1.49 -2.85
N VAL A 53 -7.57 2.46 -2.64
CA VAL A 53 -7.59 3.36 -1.49
C VAL A 53 -8.92 4.11 -1.42
N TRP A 54 -9.38 4.64 -2.57
CA TRP A 54 -10.63 5.39 -2.64
C TRP A 54 -11.82 4.59 -2.10
N THR A 55 -11.87 3.27 -2.34
CA THR A 55 -12.97 2.42 -1.87
C THR A 55 -13.07 2.39 -0.34
N ILE A 56 -11.93 2.23 0.35
CA ILE A 56 -11.91 2.22 1.82
C ILE A 56 -12.22 3.60 2.37
N VAL A 57 -11.69 4.66 1.74
CA VAL A 57 -11.98 6.05 2.14
C VAL A 57 -13.47 6.36 2.00
N THR A 58 -14.13 5.95 0.91
CA THR A 58 -15.58 6.12 0.72
C THR A 58 -16.37 5.49 1.87
N TYR A 59 -16.07 4.23 2.24
CA TYR A 59 -16.75 3.58 3.37
C TYR A 59 -16.52 4.29 4.70
N GLN A 60 -15.29 4.76 4.95
CA GLN A 60 -14.97 5.53 6.16
C GLN A 60 -15.75 6.86 6.20
N GLN A 61 -15.87 7.56 5.07
CA GLN A 61 -16.68 8.78 4.96
C GLN A 61 -18.18 8.54 5.17
N GLN A 62 -18.66 7.33 4.84
CA GLN A 62 -20.04 6.88 5.10
C GLN A 62 -20.24 6.37 6.54
N GLY A 63 -19.20 6.38 7.38
CA GLY A 63 -19.27 6.03 8.80
C GLY A 63 -18.91 4.58 9.13
N ALA A 64 -18.37 3.81 8.18
CA ALA A 64 -17.90 2.46 8.47
C ALA A 64 -16.74 2.47 9.48
N THR A 65 -16.84 1.62 10.49
CA THR A 65 -15.79 1.44 11.50
C THR A 65 -14.67 0.54 10.99
N ASP A 66 -13.48 0.65 11.58
CA ASP A 66 -12.36 -0.24 11.26
C ASP A 66 -12.73 -1.73 11.50
N ALA A 67 -13.54 -2.02 12.52
CA ALA A 67 -14.01 -3.39 12.80
C ALA A 67 -14.90 -3.93 11.67
N GLU A 68 -15.83 -3.12 11.15
CA GLU A 68 -16.68 -3.50 10.01
C GLU A 68 -15.86 -3.68 8.73
N LEU A 69 -14.89 -2.80 8.48
CA LEU A 69 -13.99 -2.91 7.34
C LEU A 69 -13.15 -4.19 7.40
N LEU A 70 -12.56 -4.51 8.55
CA LEU A 70 -11.77 -5.73 8.73
C LEU A 70 -12.65 -6.99 8.66
N HIS A 71 -13.91 -6.92 9.08
CA HIS A 71 -14.87 -8.00 8.91
C HIS A 71 -15.21 -8.24 7.43
N ASN A 72 -15.48 -7.16 6.68
CA ASN A 72 -15.85 -7.22 5.27
C ASN A 72 -14.67 -7.51 4.33
N TYR A 73 -13.45 -7.14 4.74
CA TYR A 73 -12.21 -7.38 4.02
C TYR A 73 -11.20 -8.13 4.90
N PRO A 74 -11.35 -9.46 5.09
CA PRO A 74 -10.56 -10.24 6.05
C PRO A 74 -9.07 -10.31 5.75
N GLY A 75 -8.66 -9.96 4.53
CA GLY A 75 -7.26 -9.87 4.13
C GLY A 75 -6.56 -8.57 4.53
N LEU A 76 -7.32 -7.58 5.02
CA LEU A 76 -6.77 -6.32 5.49
C LEU A 76 -6.34 -6.42 6.94
N THR A 77 -5.35 -5.60 7.29
CA THR A 77 -4.90 -5.40 8.67
C THR A 77 -5.21 -3.98 9.12
N PHE A 78 -5.14 -3.75 10.43
CA PHE A 78 -5.28 -2.41 10.98
C PHE A 78 -4.22 -1.44 10.43
N ASP A 79 -3.01 -1.93 10.21
CA ASP A 79 -1.91 -1.15 9.62
C ASP A 79 -2.22 -0.73 8.18
N ASP A 80 -2.92 -1.58 7.40
CA ASP A 80 -3.36 -1.22 6.06
C ASP A 80 -4.43 -0.09 6.11
N LEU A 81 -5.33 -0.11 7.09
CA LEU A 81 -6.33 0.96 7.27
C LEU A 81 -5.67 2.28 7.72
N GLN A 82 -4.66 2.21 8.58
CA GLN A 82 -3.86 3.39 8.95
C GLN A 82 -3.10 3.94 7.73
N ALA A 83 -2.52 3.06 6.93
CA ALA A 83 -1.84 3.45 5.70
C ALA A 83 -2.77 4.11 4.69
N VAL A 84 -4.01 3.62 4.55
CA VAL A 84 -5.04 4.26 3.73
C VAL A 84 -5.31 5.69 4.21
N ARG A 85 -5.51 5.89 5.52
CA ARG A 85 -5.75 7.22 6.09
C ARG A 85 -4.60 8.17 5.82
N ASN A 86 -3.37 7.76 6.12
CA ASN A 86 -2.18 8.56 5.87
C ASN A 86 -2.02 8.90 4.38
N TYR A 87 -2.29 7.94 3.49
CA TYR A 87 -2.22 8.16 2.06
C TYR A 87 -3.28 9.17 1.58
N TYR A 88 -4.50 9.07 2.09
CA TYR A 88 -5.58 10.01 1.79
C TYR A 88 -5.25 11.44 2.27
N GLU A 89 -4.69 11.59 3.48
CA GLU A 89 -4.29 12.91 3.98
C GLU A 89 -3.23 13.58 3.09
N LEU A 90 -2.31 12.80 2.54
CA LEU A 90 -1.24 13.30 1.66
C LEU A 90 -1.68 13.49 0.20
N ASN A 91 -2.75 12.81 -0.25
CA ASN A 91 -3.18 12.76 -1.66
C ASN A 91 -4.69 13.04 -1.81
N ARG A 92 -5.23 13.93 -0.98
CA ARG A 92 -6.68 14.17 -0.87
C ARG A 92 -7.34 14.45 -2.21
N GLU A 93 -6.81 15.38 -3.00
CA GLU A 93 -7.36 15.74 -4.31
C GLU A 93 -7.41 14.56 -5.30
N GLU A 94 -6.39 13.70 -5.29
CA GLU A 94 -6.35 12.51 -6.14
C GLU A 94 -7.48 11.54 -5.76
N ILE A 95 -7.61 11.26 -4.47
CA ILE A 95 -8.57 10.30 -3.96
C ILE A 95 -10.00 10.83 -4.07
N ASP A 96 -10.26 12.09 -3.74
CA ASP A 96 -11.59 12.70 -3.87
C ASP A 96 -12.08 12.67 -5.33
N ARG A 97 -11.17 12.91 -6.29
CA ARG A 97 -11.49 12.74 -7.72
C ARG A 97 -11.83 11.29 -8.05
N GLN A 98 -11.03 10.33 -7.58
CA GLN A 98 -11.31 8.91 -7.79
C GLN A 98 -12.64 8.48 -7.17
N ILE A 99 -13.02 9.01 -6.01
CA ILE A 99 -14.33 8.77 -5.39
C ILE A 99 -15.43 9.29 -6.31
N ALA A 100 -15.37 10.57 -6.73
CA ALA A 100 -16.38 11.17 -7.58
C ALA A 100 -16.53 10.49 -8.96
N GLU A 101 -15.45 9.91 -9.51
CA GLU A 101 -15.49 9.16 -10.77
C GLU A 101 -16.12 7.76 -10.63
N ASN A 102 -16.23 7.23 -9.41
CA ASN A 102 -16.71 5.87 -9.13
C ASN A 102 -18.02 5.82 -8.31
N GLU A 103 -18.60 6.98 -7.99
CA GLU A 103 -19.98 7.14 -7.49
C GLU A 103 -21.01 7.20 -8.63
#